data_AF-A0A0A1VDR4-F1
#
_entry.id   AF-A0A0A1VDR4-F1
#
_cell.length_a   1.000
_cell.length_b   1.000
_cell.length_c   1.000
_cell.angle_alpha   90.00
_cell.angle_beta   90.00
_cell.angle_gamma   90.00
#
_symmetry.space_group_name_H-M   'P 1'
#
loop_
_entity.id
_entity.type
_entity.pdbx_description
1 polymer ?
#
loop_
_entity_poly.entity_id
_entity_poly.type
_entity_poly.pdbx_seq_one_letter_code
_entity_poly.pdbx_strand_id
1 'polypeptide(L)'
;MMAFVEQAIALRMQALERHFTRAEMGLFGFVPLAHWQALEDEVAALLARGEALASPATHAAVAHWSRLMDRLCGNRPALRAKLLHAWTTEPLLQSSALLSPAVRAFIGHAAALPQPPQIALDPHAT
;
A
#
# COMPACT_ATOMS: atom_id res chain seq x y z
N MET A 1 -13.42 23.47 -15.99
CA MET A 1 -12.35 22.48 -15.76
C MET A 1 -12.24 21.99 -14.31
N MET A 2 -12.75 22.71 -13.29
CA MET A 2 -12.70 22.26 -11.88
C MET A 2 -13.76 21.21 -11.49
N ALA A 3 -14.93 21.21 -12.13
CA ALA A 3 -16.04 20.30 -11.79
C ALA A 3 -15.74 18.80 -11.94
N PHE A 4 -14.80 18.41 -12.82
CA PHE A 4 -14.49 17.00 -13.08
C PHE A 4 -13.63 16.37 -11.98
N VAL A 5 -12.73 17.16 -11.38
CA VAL A 5 -11.89 16.73 -10.27
C VAL A 5 -12.72 16.57 -9.00
N GLU A 6 -13.65 17.50 -8.76
CA GLU A 6 -14.58 17.43 -7.62
C GLU A 6 -15.50 16.21 -7.69
N GLN A 7 -16.01 15.86 -8.89
CA GLN A 7 -16.82 14.66 -9.10
C GLN A 7 -16.04 13.37 -8.84
N ALA A 8 -14.78 13.29 -9.30
CA ALA A 8 -13.93 12.13 -9.04
C ALA A 8 -13.62 11.96 -7.54
N ILE A 9 -13.41 13.05 -6.81
CA ILE A 9 -13.21 13.03 -5.35
C ILE A 9 -14.50 12.57 -4.66
N ALA A 10 -15.66 13.11 -5.03
CA ALA A 10 -16.94 12.73 -4.43
C ALA A 10 -17.27 11.25 -4.62
N LEU A 11 -17.07 10.71 -5.84
CA LEU A 11 -17.28 9.28 -6.13
C LEU A 11 -16.36 8.39 -5.28
N ARG A 12 -15.13 8.84 -5.05
CA ARG A 12 -14.17 8.10 -4.22
C ARG A 12 -14.56 8.12 -2.75
N MET A 13 -15.01 9.26 -2.24
CA MET A 13 -15.53 9.38 -0.88
C MET A 13 -16.76 8.50 -0.68
N GLN A 14 -17.69 8.49 -1.65
CA GLN A 14 -18.87 7.64 -1.60
C GLN A 14 -18.52 6.14 -1.57
N ALA A 15 -17.51 5.72 -2.35
CA ALA A 15 -17.03 4.34 -2.30
C ALA A 15 -16.42 4.00 -0.93
N LEU A 16 -15.67 4.91 -0.30
CA LEU A 16 -15.16 4.71 1.06
C LEU A 16 -16.29 4.65 2.11
N GLU A 17 -17.31 5.50 1.98
CA GLU A 17 -18.47 5.53 2.88
C GLU A 17 -19.27 4.22 2.90
N ARG A 18 -19.18 3.39 1.85
CA ARG A 18 -19.80 2.04 1.83
C ARG A 18 -19.11 1.06 2.79
N HIS A 19 -17.83 1.29 3.11
CA HIS A 19 -17.00 0.38 3.91
C HIS A 19 -16.63 0.96 5.28
N PHE A 20 -16.68 2.30 5.42
CA PHE A 20 -16.24 3.02 6.61
C PHE A 20 -17.32 3.94 7.15
N THR A 21 -17.51 3.92 8.47
CA THR A 21 -18.28 4.94 9.16
C THR A 21 -17.53 6.27 9.21
N ARG A 22 -18.26 7.38 9.42
CA ARG A 22 -17.65 8.71 9.57
C ARG A 22 -16.63 8.79 10.70
N ALA A 23 -16.88 8.08 11.81
CA ALA A 23 -15.94 7.99 12.92
C ALA A 23 -14.64 7.29 12.50
N GLU A 24 -14.74 6.18 11.77
CA GLU A 24 -13.57 5.45 11.26
C GLU A 24 -12.79 6.25 10.22
N MET A 25 -13.48 7.02 9.36
CA MET A 25 -12.80 7.90 8.41
C MET A 25 -11.93 8.96 9.11
N GLY A 26 -12.36 9.46 10.28
CA GLY A 26 -11.57 10.37 11.10
C GLY A 26 -10.35 9.73 11.77
N LEU A 27 -10.24 8.40 11.75
CA LEU A 27 -9.10 7.67 12.32
C LEU A 27 -7.96 7.43 11.31
N PHE A 28 -8.18 7.70 10.02
CA PHE A 28 -7.12 7.60 9.03
C PHE A 28 -6.03 8.63 9.33
N GLY A 29 -4.80 8.15 9.31
CA GLY A 29 -3.61 8.98 9.36
C GLY A 29 -3.35 9.65 8.01
N PHE A 30 -2.29 10.45 8.00
CA PHE A 30 -1.80 11.10 6.80
C PHE A 30 -0.43 10.53 6.43
N VAL A 31 -0.27 10.17 5.15
CA VAL A 31 1.02 9.79 4.57
C VAL A 31 1.27 10.71 3.38
N PRO A 32 2.36 11.50 3.36
CA PRO A 32 2.65 12.41 2.26
C PRO A 32 2.81 11.65 0.95
N LEU A 33 2.31 12.22 -0.15
CA LEU A 33 2.38 11.62 -1.49
C LEU A 33 3.82 11.25 -1.90
N ALA A 34 4.81 12.04 -1.48
CA ALA A 34 6.22 11.77 -1.75
C ALA A 34 6.70 10.40 -1.22
N HIS A 35 6.13 9.90 -0.12
CA HIS A 35 6.48 8.58 0.42
C HIS A 35 5.90 7.46 -0.44
N TRP A 36 4.70 7.66 -0.98
CA TRP A 36 4.11 6.72 -1.94
C TRP A 36 4.85 6.72 -3.27
N GLN A 37 5.27 7.89 -3.75
CA GLN A 37 6.09 8.01 -4.96
C GLN A 37 7.46 7.33 -4.79
N ALA A 38 8.11 7.49 -3.64
CA ALA A 38 9.37 6.81 -3.36
C ALA A 38 9.22 5.27 -3.41
N LEU A 39 8.12 4.74 -2.87
CA LEU A 39 7.80 3.31 -2.96
C LEU A 39 7.52 2.87 -4.41
N GLU A 40 6.78 3.68 -5.17
CA GLU A 40 6.53 3.43 -6.60
C GLU A 40 7.85 3.31 -7.37
N ASP A 41 8.76 4.28 -7.19
CA ASP A 41 10.06 4.31 -7.87
C ASP A 41 10.95 3.13 -7.44
N GLU A 42 10.95 2.79 -6.15
CA GLU A 42 11.66 1.63 -5.60
C GLU A 42 11.21 0.34 -6.29
N VAL A 43 9.90 0.06 -6.32
CA VAL A 43 9.36 -1.17 -6.90
C VAL A 43 9.46 -1.17 -8.42
N ALA A 44 9.27 -0.03 -9.08
CA ALA A 44 9.48 0.10 -10.52
C ALA A 44 10.93 -0.25 -10.92
N ALA A 45 11.91 0.14 -10.10
CA ALA A 45 13.31 -0.24 -10.33
C ALA A 45 13.55 -1.75 -10.15
N LEU A 46 12.91 -2.39 -9.16
CA LEU A 46 12.98 -3.85 -8.99
C LEU A 46 12.38 -4.59 -10.19
N LEU A 47 11.21 -4.12 -10.67
CA LEU A 47 10.55 -4.64 -11.86
C LEU A 47 11.43 -4.50 -13.11
N ALA A 48 12.05 -3.33 -13.30
CA ALA A 48 12.91 -3.08 -14.45
C ALA A 48 14.16 -3.98 -14.48
N ARG A 49 14.64 -4.39 -13.30
CA ARG A 49 15.77 -5.32 -13.15
C ARG A 49 15.37 -6.79 -13.26
N GLY A 50 14.07 -7.09 -13.30
CA GLY A 50 13.57 -8.47 -13.25
C GLY A 50 13.87 -9.15 -11.92
N GLU A 51 13.88 -8.39 -10.81
CA GLU A 51 14.21 -8.91 -9.49
C GLU A 51 13.23 -10.03 -9.06
N ALA A 52 13.75 -11.07 -8.42
CA ALA A 52 12.91 -12.17 -7.94
C ALA A 52 11.91 -11.71 -6.86
N LEU A 53 10.70 -12.27 -6.88
CA LEU A 53 9.66 -11.95 -5.89
C LEU A 53 10.05 -12.33 -4.45
N ALA A 54 10.97 -13.28 -4.27
CA ALA A 54 11.50 -13.71 -2.98
C ALA A 54 12.87 -13.06 -2.63
N SER A 55 13.31 -12.05 -3.38
CA SER A 55 14.58 -11.37 -3.13
C SER A 55 14.51 -10.54 -1.83
N PRO A 56 15.63 -10.40 -1.09
CA PRO A 56 15.70 -9.49 0.05
C PRO A 56 15.26 -8.05 -0.28
N ALA A 57 15.56 -7.56 -1.49
CA ALA A 57 15.15 -6.23 -1.93
C ALA A 57 13.63 -6.12 -2.09
N THR A 58 12.99 -7.15 -2.66
CA THR A 58 11.54 -7.24 -2.77
C THR A 58 10.87 -7.29 -1.40
N HIS A 59 11.42 -8.05 -0.45
CA HIS A 59 10.89 -8.07 0.92
C HIS A 59 11.02 -6.73 1.63
N ALA A 60 12.11 -5.99 1.40
CA ALA A 60 12.29 -4.65 1.93
C ALA A 60 11.21 -3.69 1.40
N ALA A 61 10.91 -3.75 0.09
CA ALA A 61 9.85 -2.96 -0.52
C ALA A 61 8.45 -3.32 0.04
N VAL A 62 8.16 -4.61 0.24
CA VAL A 62 6.90 -5.05 0.87
C VAL A 62 6.79 -4.55 2.31
N ALA A 63 7.89 -4.60 3.08
CA ALA A 63 7.93 -4.07 4.45
C ALA A 63 7.74 -2.54 4.46
N HIS A 64 8.33 -1.83 3.51
CA HIS A 64 8.14 -0.39 3.34
C HIS A 64 6.67 -0.07 3.04
N TRP A 65 6.05 -0.78 2.09
CA TRP A 65 4.62 -0.66 1.80
C TRP A 65 3.74 -0.90 3.04
N SER A 66 4.02 -1.97 3.81
CA SER A 66 3.26 -2.26 5.03
C SER A 66 3.34 -1.10 6.03
N ARG A 67 4.53 -0.53 6.25
CA ARG A 67 4.71 0.62 7.15
C ARG A 67 3.93 1.86 6.71
N LEU A 68 3.86 2.14 5.41
CA LEU A 68 3.04 3.24 4.89
C LEU A 68 1.54 2.97 5.11
N MET A 69 1.09 1.74 4.86
CA MET A 69 -0.29 1.33 5.12
C MET A 69 -0.66 1.41 6.60
N ASP A 70 0.23 0.98 7.49
CA ASP A 70 0.01 1.07 8.93
C ASP A 70 -0.09 2.54 9.36
N ARG A 71 0.79 3.42 8.89
CA ARG A 71 0.69 4.87 9.14
C ARG A 71 -0.62 5.46 8.61
N LEU A 72 -1.02 5.09 7.39
CA LEU A 72 -2.29 5.53 6.80
C LEU A 72 -3.49 5.07 7.64
N CYS A 73 -3.44 3.87 8.22
CA CYS A 73 -4.50 3.33 9.06
C CYS A 73 -4.36 3.73 10.54
N GLY A 74 -3.44 4.65 10.88
CA GLY A 74 -3.19 5.06 12.27
C GLY A 74 -2.75 3.91 13.17
N ASN A 75 -1.99 2.95 12.62
CA ASN A 75 -1.51 1.71 13.25
C ASN A 75 -2.64 0.80 13.77
N ARG A 76 -3.83 0.87 13.16
CA ARG A 76 -5.00 0.06 13.55
C ARG A 76 -5.21 -1.10 12.57
N PRO A 77 -4.96 -2.36 12.98
CA PRO A 77 -5.06 -3.51 12.08
C PRO A 77 -6.48 -3.73 11.55
N ALA A 78 -7.51 -3.43 12.34
CA ALA A 78 -8.91 -3.53 11.90
C ALA A 78 -9.25 -2.56 10.74
N LEU A 79 -8.75 -1.31 10.81
CA LEU A 79 -8.92 -0.35 9.71
C LEU A 79 -8.14 -0.77 8.47
N ARG A 80 -6.92 -1.29 8.67
CA ARG A 80 -6.11 -1.82 7.57
C ARG A 80 -6.80 -2.96 6.84
N ALA A 81 -7.35 -3.94 7.57
CA ALA A 81 -8.06 -5.06 6.98
C ALA A 81 -9.30 -4.60 6.17
N LYS A 82 -10.09 -3.68 6.73
CA LYS A 82 -11.21 -3.06 6.01
C LYS A 82 -10.77 -2.31 4.76
N LEU A 83 -9.67 -1.56 4.82
CA LEU A 83 -9.18 -0.77 3.69
C LEU A 83 -8.71 -1.66 2.54
N LEU A 84 -7.98 -2.73 2.87
CA LEU A 84 -7.56 -3.72 1.88
C LEU A 84 -8.77 -4.42 1.25
N HIS A 85 -9.81 -4.74 2.03
CA HIS A 85 -11.05 -5.31 1.51
C HIS A 85 -11.82 -4.34 0.60
N ALA A 86 -11.94 -3.07 0.99
CA ALA A 86 -12.56 -2.05 0.15
C ALA A 86 -11.81 -1.88 -1.17
N TRP A 87 -10.46 -1.91 -1.15
CA TRP A 87 -9.65 -1.83 -2.36
C TRP A 87 -9.76 -3.05 -3.27
N THR A 88 -10.02 -4.25 -2.77
CA THR A 88 -10.21 -5.42 -3.63
C THR A 88 -11.62 -5.49 -4.21
N THR A 89 -12.62 -4.94 -3.53
CA THR A 89 -14.04 -4.99 -3.92
C THR A 89 -14.49 -3.80 -4.77
N GLU A 90 -13.89 -2.62 -4.59
CA GLU A 90 -14.30 -1.39 -5.29
C GLU A 90 -13.34 -1.04 -6.45
N PRO A 91 -13.71 -1.24 -7.73
CA PRO A 91 -12.86 -0.91 -8.87
C PRO A 91 -12.53 0.60 -8.96
N LEU A 92 -13.42 1.46 -8.45
CA LEU A 92 -13.19 2.91 -8.36
C LEU A 92 -12.00 3.24 -7.44
N LEU A 93 -11.84 2.51 -6.33
CA LEU A 93 -10.72 2.72 -5.41
C LEU A 93 -9.41 2.20 -6.00
N GLN A 94 -9.47 1.15 -6.83
CA GLN A 94 -8.32 0.60 -7.53
C GLN A 94 -7.77 1.55 -8.61
N SER A 95 -8.66 2.16 -9.41
CA SER A 95 -8.28 3.07 -10.50
C SER A 95 -7.64 4.36 -10.00
N SER A 96 -7.95 4.72 -8.76
CA SER A 96 -7.46 5.93 -8.13
C SER A 96 -6.32 5.65 -7.14
N ALA A 97 -5.83 4.41 -7.06
CA ALA A 97 -4.79 4.00 -6.13
C ALA A 97 -3.48 4.81 -6.30
N LEU A 98 -2.76 5.02 -5.21
CA LEU A 98 -1.55 5.84 -5.15
C LEU A 98 -0.34 5.19 -5.84
N LEU A 99 -0.46 3.91 -6.20
CA LEU A 99 0.56 3.09 -6.83
C LEU A 99 0.02 2.54 -8.15
N SER A 100 0.88 2.38 -9.14
CA SER A 100 0.47 1.83 -10.44
C SER A 100 -0.01 0.38 -10.32
N PRO A 101 -0.83 -0.11 -11.27
CA PRO A 101 -1.30 -1.49 -11.26
C PRO A 101 -0.17 -2.52 -11.22
N ALA A 102 0.94 -2.26 -11.92
CA ALA A 102 2.11 -3.14 -11.97
C ALA A 102 2.80 -3.23 -10.61
N VAL A 103 3.06 -2.08 -9.97
CA VAL A 103 3.66 -2.03 -8.62
C VAL A 103 2.76 -2.71 -7.59
N ARG A 104 1.45 -2.48 -7.64
CA ARG A 104 0.48 -3.14 -6.75
C ARG A 104 0.46 -4.66 -6.93
N ALA A 105 0.47 -5.14 -8.17
CA ALA A 105 0.50 -6.58 -8.45
C ALA A 105 1.80 -7.21 -7.94
N PHE A 106 2.94 -6.55 -8.16
CA PHE A 106 4.23 -7.02 -7.67
C PHE A 106 4.28 -7.12 -6.15
N ILE A 107 3.88 -6.05 -5.44
CA ILE A 107 3.81 -6.04 -3.97
C ILE A 107 2.83 -7.13 -3.48
N GLY A 108 1.66 -7.27 -4.12
CA GLY A 108 0.66 -8.26 -3.76
C GLY A 108 1.17 -9.70 -3.89
N HIS A 109 1.83 -10.03 -5.00
CA HIS A 109 2.43 -11.35 -5.19
C HIS A 109 3.58 -11.60 -4.22
N ALA A 110 4.45 -10.61 -4.01
CA ALA A 110 5.56 -10.72 -3.07
C ALA A 110 5.10 -10.90 -1.61
N ALA A 111 4.04 -10.19 -1.20
CA ALA A 111 3.49 -10.29 0.16
C ALA A 111 2.79 -11.63 0.43
N ALA A 112 2.37 -12.36 -0.60
CA ALA A 112 1.78 -13.69 -0.48
C ALA A 112 2.83 -14.80 -0.31
N LEU A 113 4.10 -14.51 -0.60
CA LEU A 113 5.19 -15.47 -0.41
C LEU A 113 5.60 -15.55 1.06
N PRO A 114 5.93 -16.75 1.57
CA PRO A 114 6.50 -16.89 2.90
C PRO A 114 7.83 -16.13 2.95
N GLN A 115 7.93 -15.19 3.88
CA GLN A 115 9.17 -14.44 4.06
C GLN A 115 10.27 -15.41 4.52
N PRO A 116 11.45 -15.43 3.88
CA PRO A 116 12.57 -16.20 4.34
C PRO A 116 12.92 -15.74 5.76
N PRO A 117 13.34 -16.65 6.65
CA PRO A 117 13.73 -16.28 8.01
C PRO A 117 14.77 -15.17 7.91
N GLN A 118 14.45 -14.00 8.47
CA GLN A 118 15.42 -12.93 8.62
C GLN A 118 16.43 -13.42 9.64
N ILE A 119 17.48 -14.09 9.17
CA ILE A 119 18.67 -14.31 9.98
C ILE A 119 19.22 -12.91 10.21
N ALA A 120 18.87 -12.35 11.36
CA ALA A 120 19.62 -11.27 11.96
C ALA A 120 21.07 -11.77 11.97
N LEU A 121 21.89 -11.22 11.08
CA LEU A 121 23.32 -11.41 11.15
C LEU A 121 23.74 -10.65 12.41
N ASP A 122 23.62 -11.27 13.58
CA ASP A 122 24.12 -10.74 14.84
C ASP A 122 25.62 -10.43 14.66
N PRO A 123 26.05 -9.15 14.61
CA PRO A 123 27.45 -8.81 14.40
C PRO A 123 28.30 -9.01 15.67
N HIS A 124 27.80 -9.75 16.68
CA HIS A 124 28.41 -9.89 18.00
C HIS A 124 28.66 -11.34 18.44
N ALA A 125 28.75 -12.30 17.50
CA ALA A 125 29.26 -13.64 17.81
C ALA A 125 30.76 -13.75 17.48
N THR A 126 31.60 -13.21 18.37
CA THR A 126 33.02 -13.55 18.55
C THR A 126 33.33 -13.31 20.02
#